data_AF-A0A3N4SQL3-F1
#
_entry.id   AF-A0A3N4SQL3-F1
#
_cell.length_a   1.000
_cell.length_b   1.000
_cell.length_c   1.000
_cell.angle_alpha   90.00
_cell.angle_beta   90.00
_cell.angle_gamma   90.00
#
_symmetry.space_group_name_H-M   'P 1'
#
loop_
_entity.id
_entity.type
_entity.pdbx_description
1 polymer ?
#
loop_
_entity_poly.entity_id
_entity_poly.type
_entity_poly.pdbx_seq_one_letter_code
_entity_poly.pdbx_strand_id
1 'polypeptide(L)'
;MGLGITKKDAEALKNLGKDRNALQHYGLTHSAEAVESRAGMVLDFLLRFLDTQLLPLLDTEERESIEGDMSRVRSGLNTIDAFVNERMNRLRGNELKGATDSVLPCSVCGQWAPAVIPNGAHCHFCGTDVSGEELAPAFQEFEPGHPVNECPECCAPTLACFAFMDGAGEEVYYCFTCQARYSPQELTNCGGCGCLWPHEGDDDGTTQTLCGDCRRGIEEEERASRW
;
A
#
# COMPACT_ATOMS: atom_id res chain seq x y z
N MET A 1 -15.63 10.93 -16.79
CA MET A 1 -14.41 11.70 -17.14
C MET A 1 -13.74 10.99 -18.30
N GLY A 2 -13.32 11.71 -19.34
CA GLY A 2 -12.71 11.11 -20.54
C GLY A 2 -11.22 10.83 -20.34
N LEU A 3 -10.73 9.72 -20.89
CA LEU A 3 -9.31 9.42 -20.96
C LEU A 3 -8.61 10.48 -21.81
N GLY A 4 -7.73 11.27 -21.21
CA GLY A 4 -6.85 12.17 -21.94
C GLY A 4 -5.80 11.34 -22.67
N ILE A 5 -6.13 10.82 -23.86
CA ILE A 5 -5.14 10.18 -24.74
C ILE A 5 -4.11 11.25 -25.08
N THR A 6 -2.92 11.13 -24.50
CA THR A 6 -1.87 12.12 -24.73
C THR A 6 -1.29 11.93 -26.12
N LYS A 7 -0.67 12.98 -26.67
CA LYS A 7 0.12 12.84 -27.91
C LYS A 7 1.21 11.76 -27.77
N LYS A 8 1.77 11.62 -26.56
CA LYS A 8 2.78 10.61 -26.22
C LYS A 8 2.21 9.19 -26.35
N ASP A 9 1.01 8.93 -25.82
CA ASP A 9 0.35 7.62 -25.93
C ASP A 9 0.09 7.23 -27.40
N ALA A 10 -0.48 8.15 -28.19
CA ALA A 10 -0.79 7.90 -29.60
C ALA A 10 0.47 7.66 -30.44
N GLU A 11 1.54 8.41 -30.15
CA GLU A 11 2.83 8.23 -30.80
C GLU A 11 3.51 6.90 -30.42
N ALA A 12 3.43 6.50 -29.14
CA ALA A 12 3.94 5.21 -28.68
C ALA A 12 3.24 4.04 -29.39
N LEU A 13 1.91 4.05 -29.49
CA LEU A 13 1.15 3.02 -30.22
C LEU A 13 1.58 2.94 -31.69
N LYS A 14 1.67 4.09 -32.37
CA LYS A 14 2.08 4.17 -33.76
C LYS A 14 3.50 3.62 -33.97
N ASN A 15 4.42 3.97 -33.08
CA ASN A 15 5.81 3.54 -33.17
C ASN A 15 5.97 2.05 -32.87
N LEU A 16 5.25 1.51 -31.88
CA LEU A 16 5.25 0.06 -31.62
C LEU A 16 4.73 -0.73 -32.83
N GLY A 17 3.69 -0.23 -33.50
CA GLY A 17 3.19 -0.84 -34.74
C GLY A 17 4.25 -0.88 -35.86
N LYS A 18 5.07 0.17 -35.97
CA LYS A 18 6.21 0.20 -36.92
C LYS A 18 7.29 -0.81 -36.53
N ASP A 19 7.63 -0.90 -35.25
CA ASP A 19 8.66 -1.84 -34.79
C ASP A 19 8.24 -3.29 -35.02
N ARG A 20 7.00 -3.64 -34.69
CA ARG A 20 6.47 -4.99 -34.96
C ARG A 20 6.56 -5.32 -36.45
N ASN A 21 6.15 -4.39 -37.32
CA ASN A 21 6.24 -4.59 -38.77
C ASN A 21 7.70 -4.71 -39.24
N ALA A 22 8.63 -3.93 -38.67
CA ALA A 22 10.05 -4.01 -39.01
C ALA A 22 10.69 -5.33 -38.52
N LEU A 23 10.34 -5.81 -37.32
CA LEU A 23 10.72 -7.13 -36.81
C LEU A 23 10.25 -8.25 -37.73
N GLN A 24 9.01 -8.15 -38.23
CA GLN A 24 8.42 -9.15 -39.12
C GLN A 24 9.06 -9.19 -40.52
N HIS A 25 9.58 -8.06 -41.01
CA HIS A 25 9.99 -7.95 -42.42
C HIS A 25 11.50 -7.81 -42.66
N TYR A 26 12.26 -7.13 -41.80
CA TYR A 26 13.64 -6.74 -42.13
C TYR A 26 14.65 -6.88 -40.99
N GLY A 27 14.23 -7.33 -39.81
CA GLY A 27 15.06 -7.30 -38.61
C GLY A 27 15.12 -5.89 -38.03
N LEU A 28 14.92 -5.75 -36.73
CA LEU A 28 14.81 -4.44 -36.09
C LEU A 28 16.19 -3.78 -35.96
N THR A 29 16.31 -2.53 -36.38
CA THR A 29 17.53 -1.71 -36.22
C THR A 29 17.55 -0.90 -34.92
N HIS A 30 16.45 -0.88 -34.18
CA HIS A 30 16.37 -0.22 -32.86
C HIS A 30 17.01 -1.09 -31.78
N SER A 31 17.57 -0.45 -30.75
CA SER A 31 18.08 -1.17 -29.57
C SER A 31 16.92 -1.87 -28.83
N ALA A 32 17.23 -3.00 -28.19
CA ALA A 32 16.27 -3.74 -27.35
C ALA A 32 15.61 -2.82 -26.32
N GLU A 33 16.40 -1.97 -25.65
CA GLU A 33 15.93 -0.98 -24.67
C GLU A 33 14.87 -0.03 -25.24
N ALA A 34 15.04 0.44 -26.48
CA ALA A 34 14.07 1.33 -27.12
C ALA A 34 12.75 0.62 -27.44
N VAL A 35 12.78 -0.69 -27.68
CA VAL A 35 11.58 -1.50 -27.86
C VAL A 35 10.89 -1.75 -26.53
N GLU A 36 11.66 -2.11 -25.50
CA GLU A 36 11.16 -2.39 -24.16
C GLU A 36 10.48 -1.16 -23.54
N SER A 37 11.12 0.00 -23.60
CA SER A 37 10.51 1.26 -23.14
C SER A 37 9.21 1.57 -23.87
N ARG A 38 9.18 1.39 -25.20
CA ARG A 38 7.96 1.59 -26.00
C ARG A 38 6.86 0.59 -25.65
N ALA A 39 7.21 -0.68 -25.44
CA ALA A 39 6.27 -1.69 -24.98
C ALA A 39 5.71 -1.34 -23.60
N GLY A 40 6.56 -0.90 -22.66
CA GLY A 40 6.13 -0.44 -21.34
C GLY A 40 5.10 0.70 -21.40
N MET A 41 5.36 1.72 -22.21
CA MET A 41 4.42 2.84 -22.43
C MET A 41 3.07 2.37 -23.01
N VAL A 42 3.09 1.46 -23.99
CA VAL A 42 1.86 0.94 -24.59
C VAL A 42 1.07 0.08 -23.59
N LEU A 43 1.75 -0.76 -22.81
CA LEU A 43 1.10 -1.61 -21.80
C LEU A 43 0.46 -0.78 -20.67
N ASP A 44 1.12 0.29 -20.20
CA ASP A 44 0.52 1.25 -19.25
C ASP A 44 -0.74 1.90 -19.84
N PHE A 45 -0.68 2.34 -21.10
CA PHE A 45 -1.85 2.88 -21.78
C PHE A 45 -3.00 1.88 -21.88
N LEU A 46 -2.72 0.65 -22.32
CA LEU A 46 -3.76 -0.38 -22.49
C LEU A 46 -4.43 -0.73 -21.18
N LEU A 47 -3.67 -0.89 -20.09
CA LEU A 47 -4.27 -1.13 -18.77
C LEU A 47 -5.12 0.04 -18.31
N ARG A 48 -4.64 1.29 -18.43
CA ARG A 48 -5.44 2.47 -18.09
C ARG A 48 -6.75 2.54 -18.88
N PHE A 49 -6.68 2.21 -20.17
CA PHE A 49 -7.85 2.17 -21.02
C PHE A 49 -8.87 1.13 -20.54
N LEU A 50 -8.39 -0.08 -20.18
CA LEU A 50 -9.24 -1.10 -19.58
C LEU A 50 -9.88 -0.59 -18.28
N ASP A 51 -9.06 -0.16 -17.32
CA ASP A 51 -9.51 0.25 -15.99
C ASP A 51 -10.51 1.42 -16.01
N THR A 52 -10.34 2.38 -16.93
CA THR A 52 -11.14 3.62 -16.92
C THR A 52 -12.25 3.68 -17.95
N GLN A 53 -12.21 2.88 -19.03
CA GLN A 53 -13.18 2.98 -20.12
C GLN A 53 -13.94 1.69 -20.36
N LEU A 54 -13.31 0.52 -20.20
CA LEU A 54 -13.96 -0.76 -20.50
C LEU A 54 -14.54 -1.41 -19.25
N LEU A 55 -13.72 -1.65 -18.22
CA LEU A 55 -14.15 -2.33 -16.99
C LEU A 55 -15.34 -1.65 -16.30
N PRO A 56 -15.46 -0.31 -16.25
CA PRO A 56 -16.62 0.34 -15.66
C PRO A 56 -17.93 0.14 -16.42
N LEU A 57 -17.88 -0.26 -17.70
CA LEU A 57 -19.06 -0.49 -18.53
C LEU A 57 -19.63 -1.90 -18.38
N LEU A 58 -18.85 -2.81 -17.80
CA LEU A 58 -19.25 -4.19 -17.57
C LEU A 58 -20.23 -4.27 -16.40
N ASP A 59 -21.21 -5.17 -16.52
CA ASP A 59 -22.03 -5.54 -15.39
C ASP A 59 -21.26 -6.41 -14.37
N THR A 60 -21.92 -6.77 -13.27
CA THR A 60 -21.28 -7.52 -12.19
C THR A 60 -20.83 -8.92 -12.64
N GLU A 61 -21.65 -9.64 -13.40
CA GLU A 61 -21.34 -11.01 -13.83
C GLU A 61 -20.19 -11.00 -14.85
N GLU A 62 -20.23 -10.06 -15.79
CA GLU A 62 -19.14 -9.83 -16.73
C GLU A 62 -17.84 -9.49 -16.00
N ARG A 63 -17.88 -8.59 -15.00
CA ARG A 63 -16.71 -8.19 -14.23
C ARG A 63 -16.10 -9.34 -13.45
N GLU A 64 -16.91 -10.14 -12.77
CA GLU A 64 -16.47 -11.34 -12.06
C GLU A 64 -15.84 -12.35 -13.03
N SER A 65 -16.43 -12.53 -14.22
CA SER A 65 -15.92 -13.50 -15.21
C SER A 65 -14.51 -13.17 -15.72
N ILE A 66 -14.14 -11.89 -15.78
CA ILE A 66 -12.83 -11.44 -16.29
C ILE A 66 -11.82 -11.11 -15.19
N GLU A 67 -12.24 -11.10 -13.92
CA GLU A 67 -11.38 -10.70 -12.81
C GLU A 67 -10.14 -11.60 -12.72
N GLY A 68 -10.31 -12.91 -12.90
CA GLY A 68 -9.21 -13.86 -12.93
C GLY A 68 -8.21 -13.59 -14.07
N ASP A 69 -8.70 -13.20 -15.25
CA ASP A 69 -7.85 -12.85 -16.38
C ASP A 69 -7.12 -11.51 -16.15
N MET A 70 -7.82 -10.50 -15.62
CA MET A 70 -7.21 -9.22 -15.24
C MET A 70 -6.15 -9.39 -14.15
N SER A 71 -6.40 -10.27 -13.17
CA SER A 71 -5.43 -10.61 -12.13
C SER A 71 -4.17 -11.23 -12.72
N ARG A 72 -4.30 -12.20 -13.64
CA ARG A 72 -3.17 -12.80 -14.37
C ARG A 72 -2.40 -11.78 -15.21
N VAL A 73 -3.11 -10.93 -15.95
CA VAL A 73 -2.49 -9.87 -16.75
C VAL A 73 -1.69 -8.91 -15.86
N ARG A 74 -2.27 -8.42 -14.78
CA ARG A 74 -1.59 -7.51 -13.84
C ARG A 74 -0.37 -8.17 -13.19
N SER A 75 -0.48 -9.43 -12.79
CA SER A 75 0.65 -10.19 -12.25
C SER A 75 1.79 -10.34 -13.25
N GLY A 76 1.50 -10.67 -14.51
CA GLY A 76 2.52 -10.80 -15.55
C GLY A 76 3.16 -9.46 -15.92
N LEU A 77 2.41 -8.36 -15.89
CA LEU A 77 2.94 -7.03 -16.18
C LEU A 77 3.88 -6.53 -15.06
N ASN A 78 3.64 -6.94 -13.81
CA ASN A 78 4.51 -6.60 -12.69
C ASN A 78 5.93 -7.20 -12.80
N THR A 79 6.17 -8.15 -13.70
CA THR A 79 7.51 -8.70 -13.96
C THR A 79 8.23 -8.01 -15.12
N ILE A 80 7.65 -6.97 -15.71
CA ILE A 80 8.23 -6.23 -16.84
C ILE A 80 8.71 -4.86 -16.33
N ASP A 81 10.01 -4.75 -16.07
CA ASP A 81 10.61 -3.54 -15.47
C ASP A 81 10.29 -2.26 -16.24
N ALA A 82 10.32 -2.29 -17.57
CA ALA A 82 10.00 -1.12 -18.39
C ALA A 82 8.55 -0.64 -18.18
N PHE A 83 7.60 -1.56 -18.01
CA PHE A 83 6.21 -1.22 -17.69
C PHE A 83 6.09 -0.69 -16.25
N VAL A 84 6.72 -1.37 -15.28
CA VAL A 84 6.72 -0.95 -13.87
C VAL A 84 7.25 0.47 -13.75
N ASN A 85 8.40 0.77 -14.37
CA ASN A 85 9.04 2.08 -14.37
C ASN A 85 8.16 3.15 -15.03
N GLU A 86 7.60 2.90 -16.22
CA GLU A 86 6.73 3.87 -16.89
C GLU A 86 5.46 4.17 -16.06
N ARG A 87 4.80 3.14 -15.54
CA ARG A 87 3.61 3.30 -14.71
C ARG A 87 3.93 4.04 -13.42
N MET A 88 4.98 3.65 -12.69
CA MET A 88 5.38 4.32 -11.44
C MET A 88 5.80 5.77 -11.66
N ASN A 89 6.54 6.09 -12.72
CA ASN A 89 6.90 7.47 -13.05
C ASN A 89 5.66 8.33 -13.31
N ARG A 90 4.67 7.79 -14.03
CA ARG A 90 3.38 8.46 -14.26
C ARG A 90 2.63 8.67 -12.95
N LEU A 91 2.49 7.63 -12.12
CA LEU A 91 1.78 7.69 -10.85
C LEU A 91 2.40 8.73 -9.90
N ARG A 92 3.74 8.73 -9.76
CA ARG A 92 4.48 9.74 -8.97
C ARG A 92 4.26 11.16 -9.46
N GLY A 93 4.13 11.34 -10.79
CA GLY A 93 3.86 12.64 -11.39
C GLY A 93 2.41 13.12 -11.25
N ASN A 94 1.47 12.22 -10.92
CA ASN A 94 0.03 12.47 -10.95
C ASN A 94 -0.65 11.98 -9.67
N GLU A 95 -1.17 10.75 -9.63
CA GLU A 95 -2.03 10.23 -8.55
C GLU A 95 -1.33 10.21 -7.18
N LEU A 96 -0.02 9.98 -7.15
CA LEU A 96 0.79 9.94 -5.93
C LEU A 96 1.54 11.25 -5.67
N LYS A 97 1.27 12.29 -6.46
CA LYS A 97 2.00 13.55 -6.38
C LYS A 97 1.75 14.22 -5.03
N GLY A 98 2.78 14.29 -4.19
CA GLY A 98 2.72 14.91 -2.88
C GLY A 98 2.04 14.05 -1.80
N ALA A 99 1.76 12.78 -2.08
CA ALA A 99 1.15 11.84 -1.14
C ALA A 99 2.20 11.05 -0.31
N THR A 100 3.42 11.58 -0.19
CA THR A 100 4.59 10.81 0.25
C THR A 100 4.53 10.32 1.70
N ASP A 101 3.73 10.98 2.56
CA ASP A 101 3.45 10.66 3.96
C ASP A 101 2.23 9.74 4.17
N SER A 102 1.74 9.17 3.07
CA SER A 102 0.56 8.31 3.03
C SER A 102 0.72 7.11 2.10
N VAL A 103 1.91 6.92 1.51
CA VAL A 103 2.20 5.80 0.61
C VAL A 103 3.10 4.75 1.26
N LEU A 104 2.64 3.50 1.24
CA LEU A 104 3.29 2.31 1.82
C LEU A 104 3.59 1.28 0.71
N PRO A 105 4.39 0.23 0.95
CA PRO A 105 4.58 -0.83 -0.06
C PRO A 105 3.33 -1.70 -0.16
N CYS A 106 2.96 -2.09 -1.38
CA CYS A 106 1.82 -2.98 -1.60
C CYS A 106 2.17 -4.42 -1.22
N SER A 107 1.39 -5.02 -0.31
CA SER A 107 1.50 -6.45 0.02
C SER A 107 1.17 -7.38 -1.15
N VAL A 108 0.43 -6.89 -2.16
CA VAL A 108 0.00 -7.68 -3.32
C VAL A 108 0.99 -7.58 -4.49
N CYS A 109 1.36 -6.36 -4.89
CA CYS A 109 2.22 -6.15 -6.07
C CYS A 109 3.64 -5.70 -5.74
N GLY A 110 3.99 -5.47 -4.47
CA GLY A 110 5.31 -5.03 -4.03
C GLY A 110 5.68 -3.59 -4.37
N GLN A 111 4.85 -2.88 -5.15
CA GLN A 111 5.12 -1.50 -5.55
C GLN A 111 4.70 -0.51 -4.46
N TRP A 112 5.46 0.58 -4.31
CA TRP A 112 5.14 1.70 -3.42
C TRP A 112 4.06 2.59 -4.05
N ALA A 113 2.83 2.10 -4.09
CA ALA A 113 1.71 2.76 -4.73
C ALA A 113 0.36 2.70 -3.98
N PRO A 114 0.20 1.92 -2.89
CA PRO A 114 -0.92 2.09 -1.99
C PRO A 114 -0.87 3.41 -1.26
N ALA A 115 -1.89 4.24 -1.48
CA ALA A 115 -2.18 5.40 -0.64
C ALA A 115 -3.17 4.97 0.44
N VAL A 116 -2.91 5.37 1.69
CA VAL A 116 -3.83 5.11 2.80
C VAL A 116 -5.18 5.79 2.55
N ILE A 117 -6.24 5.05 2.81
CA ILE A 117 -7.63 5.53 2.82
C ILE A 117 -8.26 5.18 4.17
N PRO A 118 -9.42 5.75 4.54
CA PRO A 118 -10.11 5.35 5.77
C PRO A 118 -10.34 3.83 5.79
N ASN A 119 -9.89 3.17 6.85
CA ASN A 119 -9.98 1.71 7.05
C ASN A 119 -9.20 0.85 6.05
N GLY A 120 -8.15 1.36 5.39
CA GLY A 120 -7.33 0.55 4.51
C GLY A 120 -6.35 1.33 3.63
N ALA A 121 -6.04 0.77 2.46
CA ALA A 121 -5.26 1.44 1.43
C ALA A 121 -5.73 1.04 0.04
N HIS A 122 -5.61 1.97 -0.91
CA HIS A 122 -5.86 1.72 -2.33
C HIS A 122 -4.56 1.73 -3.12
N CYS A 123 -4.19 0.61 -3.74
CA CYS A 123 -3.01 0.53 -4.60
C CYS A 123 -3.25 1.13 -5.98
N HIS A 124 -2.71 2.33 -6.22
CA HIS A 124 -2.79 2.97 -7.54
C HIS A 124 -2.02 2.23 -8.65
N PHE A 125 -1.15 1.28 -8.29
CA PHE A 125 -0.45 0.44 -9.26
C PHE A 125 -1.29 -0.75 -9.72
N CYS A 126 -1.68 -1.66 -8.83
CA CYS A 126 -2.44 -2.87 -9.21
C CYS A 126 -3.96 -2.71 -9.13
N GLY A 127 -4.45 -1.62 -8.55
CA GLY A 127 -5.87 -1.30 -8.36
C GLY A 127 -6.53 -2.04 -7.20
N THR A 128 -5.76 -2.75 -6.38
CA THR A 128 -6.29 -3.53 -5.25
C THR A 128 -6.55 -2.62 -4.05
N ASP A 129 -7.75 -2.72 -3.49
CA ASP A 129 -8.07 -2.23 -2.16
C ASP A 129 -7.72 -3.31 -1.12
N VAL A 130 -7.07 -2.90 -0.04
CA VAL A 130 -6.72 -3.78 1.07
C VAL A 130 -7.24 -3.16 2.36
N SER A 131 -7.95 -3.94 3.16
CA SER A 131 -8.49 -3.46 4.44
C SER A 131 -7.38 -3.23 5.46
N GLY A 132 -7.65 -2.38 6.46
CA GLY A 132 -6.72 -2.17 7.57
C GLY A 132 -6.41 -3.44 8.36
N GLU A 133 -7.38 -4.35 8.47
CA GLU A 133 -7.23 -5.66 9.13
C GLU A 133 -6.31 -6.61 8.35
N GLU A 134 -6.26 -6.50 7.03
CA GLU A 134 -5.34 -7.27 6.18
C GLU A 134 -3.96 -6.60 6.09
N LEU A 135 -3.91 -5.26 6.13
CA LEU A 135 -2.65 -4.51 6.06
C LEU A 135 -1.84 -4.61 7.34
N ALA A 136 -2.48 -4.44 8.50
CA ALA A 136 -1.78 -4.42 9.78
C ALA A 136 -0.87 -5.65 10.01
N PRO A 137 -1.34 -6.90 9.83
CA PRO A 137 -0.48 -8.07 9.99
C PRO A 137 0.59 -8.18 8.90
N ALA A 138 0.39 -7.60 7.71
CA ALA A 138 1.41 -7.61 6.65
C ALA A 138 2.65 -6.76 6.99
N PHE A 139 2.52 -5.83 7.94
CA PHE A 139 3.59 -4.97 8.44
C PHE A 139 4.07 -5.35 9.84
N GLN A 140 3.49 -6.37 10.45
CA GLN A 140 3.92 -6.85 11.76
C GLN A 140 5.01 -7.91 11.55
N GLU A 141 6.17 -7.74 12.18
CA GLU A 141 7.11 -8.85 12.30
C GLU A 141 6.43 -9.94 13.14
N PHE A 142 6.11 -11.07 12.49
CA PHE A 142 5.39 -12.15 13.15
C PHE A 142 6.32 -12.87 14.12
N GLU A 143 6.31 -12.46 15.39
CA GLU A 143 6.80 -13.29 16.48
C GLU A 143 5.65 -14.18 16.99
N PRO A 144 5.76 -15.52 16.87
CA PRO A 144 4.71 -16.44 17.33
C PRO A 144 4.32 -16.18 18.79
N GLY A 145 3.05 -15.89 19.04
CA GLY A 145 2.50 -15.66 20.38
C GLY A 145 2.36 -14.20 20.80
N HIS A 146 2.78 -13.23 19.98
CA HIS A 146 2.50 -11.81 20.22
C HIS A 146 1.10 -11.44 19.70
N PRO A 147 0.31 -10.67 20.48
CA PRO A 147 -0.98 -10.18 20.02
C PRO A 147 -0.81 -9.20 18.86
N VAL A 148 -1.86 -9.06 18.04
CA VAL A 148 -1.92 -8.00 17.04
C VAL A 148 -1.85 -6.66 17.77
N ASN A 149 -1.11 -5.71 17.21
CA ASN A 149 -1.02 -4.38 17.81
C ASN A 149 -2.40 -3.69 17.76
N GLU A 150 -2.98 -3.45 18.93
CA GLU A 150 -4.20 -2.67 19.07
C GLU A 150 -3.89 -1.18 19.16
N CYS A 151 -4.71 -0.36 18.52
CA CYS A 151 -4.58 1.09 18.59
C CYS A 151 -5.01 1.62 19.97
N PRO A 152 -4.19 2.43 20.65
CA PRO A 152 -4.56 3.00 21.94
C PRO A 152 -5.77 3.94 21.91
N GLU A 153 -6.07 4.60 20.78
CA GLU A 153 -7.21 5.53 20.69
C GLU A 153 -8.54 4.85 20.43
N CYS A 154 -8.56 3.84 19.54
CA CYS A 154 -9.79 3.23 19.04
C CYS A 154 -9.92 1.73 19.33
N CYS A 155 -8.91 1.13 19.95
CA CYS A 155 -8.82 -0.30 20.28
C CYS A 155 -8.93 -1.24 19.06
N ALA A 156 -8.85 -0.72 17.83
CA ALA A 156 -8.87 -1.56 16.64
C ALA A 156 -7.53 -2.29 16.46
N PRO A 157 -7.53 -3.58 16.05
CA PRO A 157 -6.31 -4.37 15.80
C PRO A 157 -5.71 -4.03 14.42
N THR A 158 -5.59 -2.74 14.13
CA THR A 158 -5.15 -2.20 12.82
C THR A 158 -3.97 -1.25 12.96
N LEU A 159 -3.24 -1.33 14.07
CA LEU A 159 -2.02 -0.55 14.29
C LEU A 159 -0.83 -1.30 13.68
N ALA A 160 -0.05 -0.63 12.84
CA ALA A 160 1.12 -1.23 12.19
C ALA A 160 2.32 -0.30 12.23
N CYS A 161 3.51 -0.88 12.33
CA CYS A 161 4.78 -0.16 12.28
C CYS A 161 5.38 -0.28 10.88
N PHE A 162 5.60 0.84 10.19
CA PHE A 162 6.25 0.87 8.89
C PHE A 162 6.76 2.27 8.54
N ALA A 163 7.61 2.37 7.54
CA ALA A 163 8.04 3.64 6.95
C ALA A 163 7.21 3.97 5.69
N PHE A 164 6.79 5.23 5.56
CA PHE A 164 6.20 5.76 4.33
C PHE A 164 7.29 6.04 3.27
N MET A 165 6.91 6.05 1.97
CA MET A 165 7.82 6.09 0.81
C MET A 165 8.93 7.15 0.92
N ASP A 166 8.59 8.39 1.25
CA ASP A 166 9.56 9.47 1.48
C ASP A 166 9.45 10.05 2.89
N GLY A 167 9.01 9.25 3.87
CA GLY A 167 9.34 9.54 5.26
C GLY A 167 10.87 9.66 5.40
N ALA A 168 11.38 10.26 6.48
CA ALA A 168 12.82 10.36 6.73
C ALA A 168 13.53 8.99 6.92
N GLY A 169 12.92 7.89 6.46
CA GLY A 169 13.22 6.51 6.84
C GLY A 169 12.72 6.16 8.23
N GLU A 170 12.04 7.08 8.91
CA GLU A 170 11.53 6.88 10.26
C GLU A 170 10.28 6.02 10.20
N GLU A 171 10.34 4.88 10.87
CA GLU A 171 9.18 4.04 11.12
C GLU A 171 8.19 4.79 11.99
N VAL A 172 6.90 4.59 11.70
CA VAL A 172 5.81 5.13 12.51
C VAL A 172 4.80 4.02 12.76
N TYR A 173 4.16 4.09 13.92
CA TYR A 173 2.94 3.33 14.18
C TYR A 173 1.75 4.09 13.61
N TYR A 174 1.04 3.47 12.68
CA TYR A 174 -0.13 4.03 12.02
C TYR A 174 -1.34 3.12 12.22
N CYS A 175 -2.46 3.67 12.67
CA CYS A 175 -3.72 2.94 12.77
C CYS A 175 -4.56 3.13 11.50
N PHE A 176 -4.83 2.06 10.75
CA PHE A 176 -5.65 2.17 9.54
C PHE A 176 -7.12 2.52 9.80
N THR A 177 -7.62 2.30 11.02
CA THR A 177 -9.00 2.59 11.42
C THR A 177 -9.21 4.06 11.79
N CYS A 178 -8.50 4.56 12.82
CA CYS A 178 -8.68 5.94 13.31
C CYS A 178 -7.64 6.94 12.77
N GLN A 179 -6.62 6.47 12.03
CA GLN A 179 -5.54 7.28 11.45
C GLN A 179 -4.61 7.93 12.49
N ALA A 180 -4.67 7.47 13.75
CA ALA A 180 -3.71 7.84 14.78
C ALA A 180 -2.29 7.48 14.34
N ARG A 181 -1.35 8.37 14.68
CA ARG A 181 0.07 8.26 14.36
C ARG A 181 0.88 8.38 15.63
N TYR A 182 1.85 7.48 15.79
CA TYR A 182 2.83 7.53 16.87
C TYR A 182 4.22 7.26 16.32
N SER A 183 5.19 7.99 16.84
CA SER A 183 6.59 7.61 16.73
C SER A 183 6.87 6.36 17.59
N PRO A 184 7.87 5.53 17.24
CA PRO A 184 8.19 4.33 18.02
C PRO A 184 8.57 4.63 19.48
N GLN A 185 9.05 5.83 19.79
CA GLN A 185 9.41 6.25 21.15
C GLN A 185 8.21 6.67 21.98
N GLU A 186 7.08 6.99 21.35
CA GLU A 186 5.83 7.36 22.03
C GLU A 186 5.05 6.15 22.52
N LEU A 187 5.34 4.94 22.02
CA LEU A 187 4.66 3.72 22.45
C LEU A 187 5.62 2.80 23.20
N THR A 188 5.11 2.17 24.25
CA THR A 188 5.81 1.12 24.99
C THR A 188 4.84 0.00 25.35
N ASN A 189 5.38 -1.17 25.70
CA ASN A 189 4.56 -2.30 26.12
C ASN A 189 4.01 -2.06 27.54
N CYS A 190 2.71 -2.28 27.70
CA CYS A 190 2.07 -2.33 29.00
C CYS A 190 2.69 -3.45 29.85
N GLY A 191 3.15 -3.14 31.06
CA GLY A 191 3.76 -4.12 31.97
C GLY A 191 2.80 -5.24 32.42
N GLY A 192 1.48 -5.02 32.34
CA GLY A 192 0.48 -6.00 32.73
C GLY A 192 0.05 -6.97 31.62
N CYS A 193 -0.33 -6.43 30.45
CA CYS A 193 -0.88 -7.23 29.34
C CYS A 193 0.01 -7.28 28.09
N GLY A 194 1.08 -6.48 28.02
CA GLY A 194 2.00 -6.43 26.88
C GLY A 194 1.50 -5.65 25.66
N CYS A 195 0.29 -5.06 25.69
CA CYS A 195 -0.20 -4.24 24.57
C CYS A 195 0.62 -2.94 24.42
N LEU A 196 0.72 -2.40 23.21
CA LEU A 196 1.31 -1.08 22.99
C LEU A 196 0.44 0.01 23.62
N TRP A 197 1.07 0.96 24.32
CA TRP A 197 0.40 2.06 24.99
C TRP A 197 1.27 3.32 24.98
N PRO A 198 0.68 4.53 24.94
CA PRO A 198 1.43 5.78 25.04
C PRO A 198 2.30 5.82 26.29
N HIS A 199 3.58 6.11 26.09
CA HIS A 199 4.52 6.33 27.17
C HIS A 199 4.35 7.76 27.69
N GLU A 200 3.86 7.91 28.92
CA GLU A 200 3.87 9.19 29.64
C GLU A 200 5.30 9.44 30.13
N GLY A 201 6.11 10.10 29.30
CA GLY A 201 7.49 10.43 29.64
C GLY A 201 7.56 11.37 30.85
N ASP A 202 8.18 10.89 31.93
CA ASP A 202 8.92 11.63 32.98
C ASP A 202 9.32 10.72 34.16
N ASP A 203 9.13 9.40 34.09
CA ASP A 203 9.61 8.50 35.14
C ASP A 203 11.06 8.08 34.93
N ASP A 204 11.80 8.08 36.04
CA ASP A 204 13.20 7.71 36.27
C ASP A 204 13.58 6.26 35.88
N GLY A 205 12.80 5.62 35.01
CA GLY A 205 12.91 4.23 34.61
C GLY A 205 12.40 3.23 35.64
N THR A 206 11.77 3.68 36.75
CA THR A 206 11.30 2.77 37.81
C THR A 206 9.81 2.41 37.73
N THR A 207 9.00 3.17 36.98
CA THR A 207 7.56 2.92 36.88
C THR A 207 7.21 2.21 35.58
N GLN A 208 6.58 1.04 35.69
CA GLN A 208 6.07 0.32 34.53
C GLN A 208 4.89 1.11 33.93
N THR A 209 4.93 1.34 32.61
CA THR A 209 3.77 1.89 31.90
C THR A 209 2.65 0.84 31.92
N LEU A 210 1.46 1.24 32.37
CA LEU A 210 0.26 0.40 32.38
C LEU A 210 -0.82 1.05 31.54
N CYS A 211 -1.45 0.25 30.68
CA CYS A 211 -2.64 0.67 29.95
C CYS A 211 -3.81 0.94 30.91
N GLY A 212 -4.81 1.68 30.43
CA GLY A 212 -5.98 2.05 31.25
C GLY A 212 -6.70 0.84 31.85
N ASP A 213 -6.72 -0.29 31.15
CA ASP A 213 -7.39 -1.51 31.60
C ASP A 213 -6.62 -2.21 32.73
N CYS A 214 -5.31 -2.41 32.55
CA CYS A 214 -4.47 -2.99 33.60
C CYS A 214 -4.41 -2.12 34.85
N ARG A 215 -4.38 -0.78 34.69
CA ARG A 215 -4.40 0.16 35.81
C ARG A 215 -5.68 0.02 36.63
N ARG A 216 -6.85 -0.01 35.97
CA ARG A 216 -8.14 -0.23 36.65
C ARG A 216 -8.20 -1.59 37.33
N GLY A 217 -7.68 -2.65 36.71
CA GLY A 217 -7.65 -3.99 37.30
C GLY A 217 -6.88 -4.03 38.64
N ILE A 218 -5.69 -3.41 38.67
CA ILE A 218 -4.88 -3.33 39.90
C ILE A 218 -5.60 -2.53 40.99
N GLU A 219 -6.18 -1.37 40.65
CA GLU A 219 -6.91 -0.54 41.60
C GLU A 219 -8.13 -1.26 42.21
N GLU A 220 -8.81 -2.09 41.42
CA GLU A 220 -9.94 -2.91 41.88
C GLU A 220 -9.50 -4.03 42.83
N GLU A 221 -8.41 -4.72 42.53
CA GLU A 221 -7.82 -5.76 43.38
C GLU A 221 -7.31 -5.20 44.72
N GLU A 222 -6.63 -4.05 44.69
CA GLU A 222 -6.17 -3.36 45.90
C GLU A 222 -7.35 -2.93 46.78
N ARG A 223 -8.42 -2.42 46.17
CA ARG A 223 -9.64 -2.05 46.90
C ARG A 223 -10.32 -3.28 47.49
N ALA A 224 -10.38 -4.40 46.77
CA ALA A 224 -10.94 -5.65 47.27
C ALA A 224 -10.12 -6.25 48.43
N SER A 225 -8.80 -6.11 48.40
CA SER A 225 -7.88 -6.65 49.42
C SER A 225 -7.85 -5.86 50.73
N ARG A 226 -8.50 -4.68 50.77
CA ARG A 226 -8.62 -3.83 51.97
C ARG A 226 -9.88 -4.12 52.81
N TRP A 227 -10.71 -5.09 52.40
CA TRP A 227 -11.91 -5.55 53.10
C TRP A 227 -11.85 -7.05 53.39
#